data_AF-A0A3D2FI20-F1
#
_entry.id   AF-A0A3D2FI20-F1
#
_cell.length_a   1.000
_cell.length_b   1.000
_cell.length_c   1.000
_cell.angle_alpha   90.00
_cell.angle_beta   90.00
_cell.angle_gamma   90.00
#
_symmetry.space_group_name_H-M   'P 1'
#
loop_
_entity.id
_entity.type
_entity.pdbx_description
1 polymer ?
#
loop_
_entity_poly.entity_id
_entity_poly.type
_entity_poly.pdbx_seq_one_letter_code
_entity_poly.pdbx_strand_id
1 'polypeptide(L)'
;MRAMNKQMHEVMQRRGELLASIAAQREQVAQIGTRWRTPLALADQGLAVVRFLRSRPVLVASVVALFVIRRRGVIGLMKSGWRMWKGYRFLTALSERLSSRN
;
A
#
# COMPACT_ATOMS: atom_id res chain seq x y z
N MET A 1 -34.64 -46.78 -11.17
CA MET A 1 -33.25 -46.33 -11.43
C MET A 1 -33.08 -45.29 -12.56
N ARG A 2 -33.94 -45.19 -13.59
CA ARG A 2 -33.74 -44.23 -14.70
C ARG A 2 -33.98 -42.75 -14.36
N ALA A 3 -34.83 -42.44 -13.38
CA ALA A 3 -35.14 -41.05 -13.00
C ALA A 3 -33.97 -40.34 -12.29
N MET A 4 -33.22 -41.07 -11.45
CA MET A 4 -32.08 -40.51 -10.71
C MET A 4 -30.93 -40.12 -11.63
N ASN A 5 -30.70 -40.89 -12.70
CA ASN A 5 -29.66 -40.59 -13.69
C ASN A 5 -29.99 -39.33 -14.52
N LYS A 6 -31.28 -39.07 -14.79
CA LYS A 6 -31.72 -37.83 -15.45
C LYS A 6 -31.50 -36.59 -14.58
N GLN A 7 -31.82 -36.67 -13.29
CA GLN A 7 -31.57 -35.56 -12.36
C GLN A 7 -30.07 -35.26 -12.20
N MET A 8 -29.22 -36.30 -12.17
CA MET A 8 -27.76 -36.10 -12.16
C MET A 8 -27.25 -35.38 -13.42
N HIS A 9 -27.80 -35.69 -14.60
CA HIS A 9 -27.42 -35.02 -15.85
C HIS A 9 -27.84 -33.54 -15.86
N GLU A 10 -29.05 -33.21 -15.39
CA GLU A 10 -29.49 -31.81 -15.28
C GLU A 10 -28.64 -31.00 -14.29
N VAL A 11 -28.26 -31.60 -13.16
CA VAL A 11 -27.40 -30.93 -12.17
C VAL A 11 -25.99 -30.70 -12.72
N MET A 12 -25.45 -31.64 -13.49
CA MET A 12 -24.16 -31.48 -14.17
C MET A 12 -24.19 -30.37 -15.22
N GLN A 13 -25.28 -30.25 -16.00
CA GLN A 13 -25.42 -29.17 -16.97
C GLN A 13 -25.53 -27.80 -16.30
N ARG A 14 -26.36 -27.65 -15.26
CA ARG A 14 -26.44 -26.39 -14.51
C ARG A 14 -25.12 -26.02 -13.85
N ARG A 15 -24.36 -26.99 -13.35
CA ARG A 15 -23.00 -26.75 -12.83
C ARG A 15 -22.06 -26.22 -13.90
N GLY A 16 -22.12 -26.76 -15.12
CA GLY A 16 -21.34 -26.27 -16.25
C GLY A 16 -21.64 -24.81 -16.58
N GLU A 17 -22.92 -24.43 -16.64
CA GLU A 17 -23.36 -23.05 -16.91
C GLU A 17 -22.96 -22.07 -15.79
N LEU A 18 -23.09 -22.49 -14.53
CA LEU A 18 -22.65 -21.70 -13.37
C LEU A 18 -21.13 -21.51 -13.36
N LEU A 19 -20.35 -22.56 -13.67
CA LEU A 19 -18.90 -22.48 -13.76
C LEU A 19 -18.44 -21.59 -14.93
N ALA A 20 -19.11 -21.67 -16.08
CA ALA A 20 -18.85 -20.79 -17.22
C ALA A 20 -19.12 -19.31 -16.86
N SER A 21 -20.21 -19.04 -16.12
CA SER A 21 -20.54 -17.70 -15.64
C SER A 21 -19.51 -17.18 -14.63
N ILE A 22 -19.06 -18.03 -13.71
CA ILE A 22 -18.01 -17.69 -12.73
C ILE A 22 -16.68 -17.42 -13.44
N ALA A 23 -16.32 -18.22 -14.45
CA ALA A 23 -15.09 -18.02 -15.22
C ALA A 23 -15.14 -16.68 -15.98
N ALA A 24 -16.27 -16.34 -16.61
CA ALA A 24 -16.45 -15.06 -17.28
C ALA A 24 -16.37 -13.87 -16.31
N GLN A 25 -16.93 -14.00 -15.09
CA GLN A 25 -16.78 -12.98 -14.05
C GLN A 25 -15.35 -12.87 -13.54
N ARG A 26 -14.63 -13.99 -13.40
CA ARG A 26 -13.22 -14.00 -12.98
C ARG A 26 -12.33 -13.29 -13.98
N GLU A 27 -12.60 -13.44 -15.28
CA GLU A 27 -11.88 -12.75 -16.36
C GLU A 27 -12.10 -11.23 -16.29
N GLN A 28 -13.33 -10.78 -16.06
CA GLN A 28 -13.65 -9.35 -15.90
C GLN A 28 -12.99 -8.75 -14.66
N VAL A 29 -13.01 -9.47 -13.53
CA VAL A 29 -12.32 -9.06 -12.30
C VAL A 29 -10.80 -9.08 -12.48
N ALA A 30 -10.26 -10.03 -13.25
CA ALA A 30 -8.84 -10.08 -13.58
C ALA A 30 -8.43 -8.91 -14.50
N GLN A 31 -9.27 -8.53 -15.46
CA GLN A 31 -9.04 -7.35 -16.31
C GLN A 31 -9.06 -6.05 -15.50
N ILE A 32 -9.97 -5.90 -14.55
CA ILE A 32 -9.98 -4.73 -13.66
C ILE A 32 -8.78 -4.80 -12.71
N GLY A 33 -8.52 -5.97 -12.13
CA GLY A 33 -7.44 -6.20 -11.19
C GLY A 33 -6.04 -5.98 -11.78
N THR A 34 -5.81 -6.29 -13.06
CA THR A 34 -4.52 -6.05 -13.74
C THR A 34 -4.18 -4.56 -13.82
N ARG A 35 -5.18 -3.68 -14.02
CA ARG A 35 -4.98 -2.23 -14.03
C ARG A 35 -4.62 -1.66 -12.67
N TRP A 36 -5.12 -2.28 -11.59
CA TRP A 36 -4.81 -1.89 -10.21
C TRP A 36 -3.56 -2.60 -9.67
N ARG A 37 -3.12 -3.69 -10.29
CA ARG A 37 -1.93 -4.45 -9.89
C ARG A 37 -0.66 -3.63 -10.01
N THR A 38 -0.53 -2.82 -11.05
CA THR A 38 0.65 -1.97 -11.28
C THR A 38 0.79 -0.86 -10.22
N PRO A 39 -0.25 -0.04 -9.93
CA PRO A 39 -0.15 0.94 -8.85
C PRO A 39 -0.05 0.29 -7.47
N LEU A 40 -0.69 -0.88 -7.23
CA LEU A 40 -0.51 -1.60 -5.96
C LEU A 40 0.91 -2.18 -5.82
N ALA A 41 1.50 -2.72 -6.88
CA ALA A 41 2.87 -3.23 -6.85
C ALA A 41 3.88 -2.10 -6.61
N LEU A 42 3.65 -0.92 -7.20
CA LEU A 42 4.43 0.29 -6.92
C LEU A 42 4.23 0.78 -5.49
N ALA A 43 3.02 0.73 -4.96
CA ALA A 43 2.74 1.10 -3.57
C ALA A 43 3.39 0.11 -2.59
N ASP A 44 3.35 -1.18 -2.87
CA ASP A 44 3.94 -2.23 -2.04
C ASP A 44 5.47 -2.19 -2.10
N GLN A 45 6.05 -1.90 -3.27
CA GLN A 45 7.48 -1.57 -3.41
C GLN A 45 7.84 -0.29 -2.66
N GLY A 46 7.01 0.75 -2.72
CA GLY A 46 7.20 1.98 -1.96
C GLY A 46 7.19 1.73 -0.45
N LEU A 47 6.24 0.93 0.03
CA LEU A 47 6.16 0.47 1.42
C LEU A 47 7.35 -0.38 1.82
N ALA A 48 7.82 -1.27 0.94
CA ALA A 48 9.04 -2.04 1.16
C ALA A 48 10.26 -1.13 1.27
N VAL A 49 10.42 -0.16 0.38
CA VAL A 49 11.50 0.84 0.43
C VAL A 49 11.42 1.63 1.74
N VAL A 50 10.25 2.15 2.11
CA VAL A 50 10.04 2.86 3.38
C VAL A 50 10.32 1.98 4.58
N ARG A 51 9.92 0.70 4.55
CA ARG A 51 10.20 -0.27 5.62
C ARG A 51 11.69 -0.60 5.71
N PHE A 52 12.39 -0.73 4.59
CA PHE A 52 13.85 -0.87 4.54
C PHE A 52 14.54 0.39 5.09
N LEU A 53 14.06 1.57 4.71
CA LEU A 53 14.53 2.86 5.21
C LEU A 53 14.34 2.95 6.74
N ARG A 54 13.17 2.54 7.23
CA ARG A 54 12.83 2.51 8.66
C ARG A 54 13.62 1.45 9.43
N SER A 55 13.95 0.32 8.82
CA SER A 55 14.80 -0.72 9.43
C SER A 55 16.27 -0.29 9.55
N ARG A 56 16.69 0.68 8.74
CA ARG A 56 18.07 1.20 8.73
C ARG A 56 18.09 2.73 8.82
N PRO A 57 17.58 3.31 9.93
CA PRO A 57 17.43 4.76 10.09
C PRO A 57 18.76 5.49 9.95
N VAL A 58 19.88 4.83 10.28
CA VAL A 58 21.24 5.37 10.14
C VAL A 58 21.59 5.66 8.68
N LEU A 59 21.26 4.77 7.73
CA LEU A 59 21.55 4.99 6.31
C LEU A 59 20.79 6.21 5.78
N VAL A 60 19.51 6.30 6.12
CA VAL A 60 18.66 7.43 5.75
C VAL A 60 19.21 8.74 6.31
N ALA A 61 19.54 8.73 7.60
CA ALA A 61 20.09 9.88 8.29
C ALA A 61 21.41 10.31 7.65
N SER A 62 22.28 9.37 7.29
CA SER A 62 23.54 9.68 6.60
C SER A 62 23.33 10.23 5.20
N VAL A 63 22.43 9.68 4.39
CA VAL A 63 22.16 10.20 3.02
C VAL A 63 21.57 11.60 3.08
N VAL A 64 20.58 11.82 3.95
CA VAL A 64 19.98 13.15 4.16
C VAL A 64 21.02 14.12 4.70
N ALA A 65 21.84 13.70 5.67
CA ALA A 65 22.87 14.54 6.23
C ALA A 65 23.91 14.95 5.18
N LEU A 66 24.36 14.01 4.37
CA LEU A 66 25.34 14.25 3.32
C LEU A 66 24.76 15.18 2.23
N PHE A 67 23.49 15.01 1.86
CA PHE A 67 22.81 15.89 0.91
C PHE A 67 22.68 17.32 1.44
N VAL A 68 22.31 17.48 2.71
CA VAL A 68 22.17 18.80 3.33
C VAL A 68 23.53 19.48 3.54
N ILE A 69 24.55 18.72 3.96
CA ILE A 69 25.93 19.20 4.10
C ILE A 69 26.48 19.64 2.73
N ARG A 70 26.26 18.86 1.67
CA ARG A 70 26.68 19.19 0.30
C ARG A 70 26.07 20.49 -0.23
N ARG A 71 24.81 20.78 0.12
CA ARG A 71 24.05 21.95 -0.38
C ARG A 71 24.20 23.19 0.48
N ARG A 72 24.34 23.06 1.80
CA ARG A 72 24.28 24.20 2.76
C ARG A 72 25.29 24.11 3.91
N GLY A 73 26.20 23.13 3.88
CA GLY A 73 27.16 22.89 4.95
C GLY A 73 26.51 22.37 6.24
N VAL A 74 27.34 22.21 7.28
CA VAL A 74 26.94 21.69 8.60
C VAL A 74 25.88 22.57 9.28
N ILE A 75 25.94 23.89 9.07
CA ILE A 75 24.95 24.85 9.59
C ILE A 75 23.56 24.60 8.97
N GLY A 76 23.53 24.20 7.69
CA GLY A 76 22.30 23.81 7.00
C GLY A 76 21.64 22.58 7.61
N LEU A 77 22.46 21.61 8.05
CA LEU A 77 21.99 20.40 8.74
C LEU A 77 21.30 20.77 10.05
N MET A 78 21.96 21.60 10.85
CA MET A 78 21.44 22.02 12.16
C MET A 78 20.13 22.82 12.03
N LYS A 79 20.04 23.75 11.06
CA LYS A 79 18.78 24.48 10.74
C LYS A 79 17.69 23.57 10.17
N SER A 80 18.05 22.52 9.44
CA SER A 80 17.08 21.55 8.89
C SER A 80 16.51 20.68 10.01
N GLY A 81 17.37 20.14 10.87
CA GLY A 81 16.96 19.41 12.07
C GLY A 81 16.09 20.26 13.00
N TRP A 82 16.45 21.52 13.21
CA TRP A 82 15.67 22.45 14.02
C TRP A 82 14.28 22.75 13.44
N ARG A 83 14.16 22.92 12.12
CA ARG A 83 12.86 23.10 11.46
C ARG A 83 12.00 21.85 11.53
N MET A 84 12.60 20.67 11.32
CA MET A 84 11.91 19.40 11.44
C MET A 84 11.37 19.20 12.87
N TRP A 85 12.18 19.51 13.88
CA TRP A 85 11.80 19.47 15.29
C TRP A 85 10.67 20.45 15.62
N LYS A 86 10.77 21.70 15.15
CA LYS A 86 9.72 22.70 15.34
C LYS A 86 8.41 22.30 14.66
N GLY A 87 8.47 21.73 13.45
CA GLY A 87 7.30 21.21 12.73
C GLY A 87 6.65 20.03 13.45
N TYR A 88 7.46 19.08 13.93
CA TYR A 88 6.96 17.97 14.75
C TYR A 88 6.27 18.47 16.02
N ARG A 89 6.87 19.42 16.74
CA ARG A 89 6.27 20.01 17.94
C ARG A 89 4.96 20.75 17.66
N PHE A 90 4.83 21.33 16.47
CA PHE A 90 3.60 22.00 16.04
C PHE A 90 2.50 20.99 15.71
N LEU A 91 2.86 19.88 15.06
CA LEU A 91 1.94 18.78 14.77
C LEU A 91 1.50 18.06 16.04
N THR A 92 2.39 17.83 17.01
CA THR A 92 2.02 17.24 18.31
C THR A 92 1.12 18.19 19.11
N ALA A 93 1.42 19.49 19.11
CA ALA A 93 0.56 20.49 19.73
C ALA A 93 -0.81 20.60 19.02
N LEU A 94 -0.85 20.40 17.71
CA LEU A 94 -2.10 20.37 16.94
C LEU A 94 -2.88 19.09 17.20
N SER A 95 -2.22 17.93 17.32
CA SER A 95 -2.87 16.67 17.66
C SER A 95 -3.41 16.68 19.09
N GLU A 96 -2.75 17.33 20.04
CA GLU A 96 -3.29 17.56 21.38
C GLU A 96 -4.55 18.43 21.33
N ARG A 97 -4.56 19.48 20.50
CA ARG A 97 -5.76 20.32 20.30
C ARG A 97 -6.91 19.59 19.63
N LEU A 98 -6.63 18.65 18.72
CA LEU A 98 -7.67 17.83 18.06
C LEU A 98 -8.14 16.68 18.96
N SER A 99 -7.24 16.07 19.73
CA SER A 99 -7.57 15.01 20.69
C SER A 99 -8.35 15.52 21.90
N SER A 100 -8.20 16.80 22.26
CA SER A 100 -8.97 17.43 23.34
C SER A 100 -10.40 17.85 22.92
N ARG A 101 -10.81 17.61 21.68
CA ARG A 101 -12.11 18.04 21.13
C ARG A 101 -13.04 16.86 20.80
N ASN A 102 -12.68 15.64 21.22
CA ASN A 102 -13.50 14.44 21.11
C ASN A 102 -13.63 13.78 22.48
#